data_AF-A0A6L8GDT4-F1
#
_entry.id   AF-A0A6L8GDT4-F1
#
_cell.length_a   1.000
_cell.length_b   1.000
_cell.length_c   1.000
_cell.angle_alpha   90.00
_cell.angle_beta   90.00
_cell.angle_gamma   90.00
#
_symmetry.space_group_name_H-M   'P 1'
#
loop_
_entity.id
_entity.type
_entity.pdbx_description
1 polymer ?
#
loop_
_entity_poly.entity_id
_entity_poly.type
_entity_poly.pdbx_seq_one_letter_code
_entity_poly.pdbx_strand_id
1 'polypeptide(L)'
;MEGATPETQLVANAGDPRVMARTAAFPGTVTTFGVETEADVRATRVRSLGLRGMAATIETAGQAVDVRTPLLGYGQVANLAAAIAVALRFDVPLDVLAGRVPRCVPQPGRGQVLQIGALSVVDDSYNSSPVALRASLAAVGRERGRRRVAVLGEMLELGARSAELHEA
;
A
#
# COMPACT_ATOMS: atom_id res chain seq x y z
N MET A 1 8.48 -9.65 19.13
CA MET A 1 7.51 -10.53 19.80
C MET A 1 7.86 -10.76 21.27
N GLU A 2 9.00 -10.26 21.77
CA GLU A 2 9.24 -10.22 23.22
C GLU A 2 8.11 -9.51 23.96
N GLY A 3 7.71 -10.07 25.11
CA GLY A 3 6.63 -9.54 25.94
C GLY A 3 5.21 -9.83 25.45
N ALA A 4 5.03 -10.56 24.34
CA ALA A 4 3.71 -10.94 23.85
C ALA A 4 3.03 -11.93 24.80
N THR A 5 1.77 -11.68 25.11
CA THR A 5 0.90 -12.54 25.93
C THR A 5 -0.23 -13.15 25.08
N PRO A 6 -1.00 -14.12 25.60
CA PRO A 6 -2.17 -14.65 24.91
C PRO A 6 -3.22 -13.59 24.51
N GLU A 7 -3.29 -12.47 25.24
CA GLU A 7 -4.19 -11.35 24.95
C GLU A 7 -3.65 -10.44 23.83
N THR A 8 -2.37 -10.54 23.49
CA THR A 8 -1.74 -9.69 22.48
C THR A 8 -2.27 -10.01 21.09
N GLN A 9 -2.50 -8.97 20.30
CA GLN A 9 -2.95 -9.06 18.91
C GLN A 9 -1.79 -8.79 17.96
N LEU A 10 -1.65 -9.61 16.92
CA LEU A 10 -0.70 -9.42 15.84
C LEU A 10 -1.42 -9.28 14.51
N VAL A 11 -1.16 -8.20 13.79
CA VAL A 11 -1.57 -8.04 12.40
C VAL A 11 -0.36 -8.30 11.49
N ALA A 12 -0.45 -9.32 10.64
CA ALA A 12 0.68 -9.85 9.88
C ALA A 12 0.42 -9.87 8.36
N ASN A 13 1.45 -9.55 7.57
CA ASN A 13 1.37 -9.61 6.11
C ASN A 13 1.56 -11.06 5.63
N ALA A 14 0.48 -11.68 5.14
CA ALA A 14 0.50 -13.04 4.60
C ALA A 14 1.35 -13.18 3.33
N GLY A 15 1.54 -12.09 2.60
CA GLY A 15 2.36 -12.07 1.38
C GLY A 15 3.87 -12.05 1.62
N ASP A 16 4.34 -11.94 2.87
CA ASP A 16 5.78 -12.01 3.19
C ASP A 16 6.09 -13.28 3.99
N PRO A 17 6.75 -14.30 3.36
CA PRO A 17 7.13 -15.54 4.04
C PRO A 17 8.00 -15.33 5.28
N ARG A 18 8.80 -14.25 5.33
CA ARG A 18 9.66 -13.94 6.49
C ARG A 18 8.85 -13.42 7.67
N VAL A 19 7.72 -12.74 7.40
CA VAL A 19 6.76 -12.34 8.42
C VAL A 19 6.00 -13.56 8.91
N MET A 20 5.48 -14.39 7.99
CA MET A 20 4.72 -15.59 8.35
C MET A 20 5.55 -16.64 9.10
N ALA A 21 6.84 -16.78 8.80
CA ALA A 21 7.74 -17.64 9.56
C ALA A 21 7.84 -17.23 11.05
N ARG A 22 7.54 -15.96 11.37
CA ARG A 22 7.54 -15.47 12.76
C ARG A 22 6.18 -15.62 13.44
N THR A 23 5.07 -15.80 12.72
CA THR A 23 3.74 -15.87 13.35
C THR A 23 3.48 -17.20 14.04
N ALA A 24 4.11 -18.30 13.59
CA ALA A 24 3.89 -19.64 14.15
C ALA A 24 4.23 -19.75 15.65
N ALA A 25 5.18 -18.96 16.12
CA ALA A 25 5.60 -18.94 17.53
C ALA A 25 4.92 -17.82 18.34
N PHE A 26 3.94 -17.11 17.78
CA PHE A 26 3.27 -16.01 18.47
C PHE A 26 2.21 -16.56 19.44
N PRO A 27 2.27 -16.22 20.74
CA PRO A 27 1.39 -16.81 21.75
C PRO A 27 -0.03 -16.23 21.75
N GLY A 28 -0.23 -15.07 21.10
CA GLY A 28 -1.51 -14.38 21.03
C GLY A 28 -2.30 -14.69 19.76
N THR A 29 -3.26 -13.83 19.44
CA THR A 29 -4.07 -13.97 18.23
C THR A 29 -3.38 -13.32 17.03
N VAL A 30 -3.30 -14.05 15.92
CA VAL A 30 -2.81 -13.53 14.64
C VAL A 30 -3.99 -13.25 13.73
N THR A 31 -4.03 -12.06 13.13
CA THR A 31 -4.91 -11.70 12.02
C THR A 31 -4.04 -11.31 10.84
N THR A 32 -4.30 -11.92 9.70
CA THR A 32 -3.47 -11.74 8.50
C THR A 32 -4.12 -10.79 7.51
N PHE A 33 -3.28 -10.01 6.81
CA PHE A 33 -3.71 -9.23 5.66
C PHE A 33 -2.86 -9.56 4.43
N GLY A 34 -3.41 -9.33 3.24
CA GLY A 34 -2.72 -9.65 2.00
C GLY A 34 -3.26 -8.92 0.78
N VAL A 35 -2.46 -8.88 -0.30
CA VAL A 35 -2.87 -8.42 -1.62
C VAL A 35 -2.67 -9.56 -2.60
N GLU A 36 -3.73 -9.98 -3.29
CA GLU A 36 -3.73 -11.12 -4.23
C GLU A 36 -3.10 -12.40 -3.60
N THR A 37 -3.30 -12.59 -2.30
CA THR A 37 -2.87 -13.75 -1.52
C THR A 37 -3.92 -14.11 -0.49
N GLU A 38 -3.95 -15.38 -0.09
CA GLU A 38 -4.82 -15.85 0.99
C GLU A 38 -4.45 -15.18 2.32
N ALA A 39 -5.45 -14.61 2.99
CA ALA A 39 -5.34 -13.92 4.28
C ALA A 39 -6.76 -13.71 4.88
N ASP A 40 -6.84 -13.41 6.17
CA ASP A 40 -8.11 -13.10 6.87
C ASP A 40 -8.77 -11.83 6.32
N VAL A 41 -7.94 -10.84 5.91
CA VAL A 41 -8.36 -9.63 5.19
C VAL A 41 -7.52 -9.49 3.93
N ARG A 42 -8.11 -9.77 2.77
CA ARG A 42 -7.38 -9.71 1.51
C ARG A 42 -7.96 -8.69 0.55
N ALA A 43 -7.06 -8.00 -0.15
CA ALA A 43 -7.40 -7.17 -1.30
C ALA A 43 -7.23 -7.99 -2.58
N THR A 44 -8.30 -8.14 -3.36
CA THR A 44 -8.33 -8.85 -4.64
C THR A 44 -8.75 -7.90 -5.77
N ARG A 45 -8.61 -8.34 -7.02
CA ARG A 45 -9.00 -7.59 -8.22
C ARG A 45 -8.34 -6.20 -8.27
N VAL A 46 -7.11 -6.12 -7.77
CA VAL A 46 -6.40 -4.85 -7.58
C VAL A 46 -5.99 -4.29 -8.93
N ARG A 47 -6.40 -3.04 -9.19
CA ARG A 47 -6.09 -2.34 -10.43
C ARG A 47 -5.80 -0.86 -10.19
N SER A 48 -4.87 -0.33 -11.00
CA SER A 48 -4.57 1.09 -11.01
C SER A 48 -5.69 1.88 -11.70
N LEU A 49 -6.04 3.04 -11.12
CA LEU A 49 -6.91 4.04 -11.73
C LEU A 49 -6.11 5.24 -12.27
N GLY A 50 -4.80 5.05 -12.49
CA GLY A 50 -3.87 6.14 -12.81
C GLY A 50 -3.59 7.02 -11.60
N LEU A 51 -3.51 8.33 -11.80
CA LEU A 51 -3.34 9.33 -10.72
C LEU A 51 -4.58 9.50 -9.84
N ARG A 52 -5.70 8.86 -10.19
CA ARG A 52 -6.90 8.82 -9.34
C ARG A 52 -6.81 7.82 -8.21
N GLY A 53 -5.74 7.02 -8.13
CA GLY A 53 -5.54 6.03 -7.07
C GLY A 53 -5.66 4.57 -7.52
N MET A 54 -6.15 3.73 -6.62
CA MET A 54 -6.28 2.29 -6.80
C MET A 54 -7.72 1.83 -6.54
N ALA A 55 -8.15 0.79 -7.24
CA ALA A 55 -9.38 0.05 -6.94
C ALA A 55 -9.05 -1.39 -6.53
N ALA A 56 -9.81 -1.92 -5.59
CA ALA A 56 -9.70 -3.29 -5.11
C ALA A 56 -11.07 -3.77 -4.57
N THR A 57 -11.22 -5.08 -4.41
CA THR A 57 -12.27 -5.68 -3.58
C THR A 57 -11.60 -6.12 -2.27
N ILE A 58 -12.14 -5.70 -1.12
CA ILE A 58 -11.70 -6.17 0.19
C ILE A 58 -12.61 -7.33 0.60
N GLU A 59 -12.01 -8.49 0.86
CA GLU A 59 -12.71 -9.72 1.25
C GLU A 59 -12.27 -10.14 2.66
N THR A 60 -13.22 -10.45 3.53
CA THR A 60 -12.97 -10.92 4.91
C THR A 60 -14.22 -11.59 5.50
N ALA A 61 -14.05 -12.68 6.25
CA ALA A 61 -15.13 -13.36 6.98
C ALA A 61 -16.43 -13.60 6.16
N GLY A 62 -16.31 -13.92 4.87
CA GLY A 62 -17.45 -14.14 3.97
C GLY A 62 -18.13 -12.87 3.45
N GLN A 63 -17.64 -11.68 3.84
CA GLN A 63 -18.05 -10.39 3.30
C GLN A 63 -17.07 -9.92 2.22
N ALA A 64 -17.58 -9.14 1.25
CA ALA A 64 -16.79 -8.52 0.21
C ALA A 64 -17.32 -7.10 -0.07
N VAL A 65 -16.41 -6.14 -0.22
CA VAL A 65 -16.76 -4.76 -0.56
C VAL A 65 -15.76 -4.16 -1.54
N ASP A 66 -16.28 -3.50 -2.57
CA ASP A 66 -15.44 -2.77 -3.52
C ASP A 66 -15.02 -1.42 -2.93
N VAL A 67 -13.72 -1.13 -3.01
CA VAL A 67 -13.13 0.11 -2.52
C VAL A 67 -12.36 0.83 -3.62
N ARG A 68 -12.34 2.17 -3.50
CA ARG A 68 -11.49 3.05 -4.31
C ARG A 68 -10.74 3.96 -3.35
N THR A 69 -9.41 3.86 -3.37
CA THR A 69 -8.53 4.73 -2.58
C THR A 69 -7.83 5.71 -3.50
N PRO A 70 -7.67 6.99 -3.13
CA PRO A 70 -6.87 7.94 -3.90
C PRO A 70 -5.36 7.69 -3.74
N LEU A 71 -4.95 6.82 -2.81
CA LEU A 71 -3.55 6.46 -2.60
C LEU A 71 -2.99 5.68 -3.81
N LEU A 72 -1.76 5.98 -4.19
CA LEU A 72 -1.12 5.39 -5.37
C LEU A 72 -0.34 4.12 -5.04
N GLY A 73 -0.44 3.12 -5.93
CA GLY A 73 0.43 1.95 -5.94
C GLY A 73 -0.06 0.77 -5.09
N TYR A 74 0.41 -0.43 -5.46
CA TYR A 74 0.05 -1.70 -4.81
C TYR A 74 0.44 -1.73 -3.32
N GLY A 75 1.56 -1.10 -2.95
CA GLY A 75 1.98 -0.98 -1.55
C GLY A 75 0.94 -0.27 -0.68
N GLN A 76 0.26 0.75 -1.21
CA GLN A 76 -0.79 1.44 -0.47
C GLN A 76 -2.07 0.61 -0.33
N VAL A 77 -2.33 -0.30 -1.27
CA VAL A 77 -3.44 -1.27 -1.12
C VAL A 77 -3.12 -2.28 -0.02
N ALA A 78 -1.86 -2.70 0.12
CA ALA A 78 -1.43 -3.54 1.25
C ALA A 78 -1.56 -2.81 2.59
N ASN A 79 -1.14 -1.54 2.65
CA ASN A 79 -1.32 -0.70 3.86
C ASN A 79 -2.80 -0.52 4.20
N LEU A 80 -3.66 -0.34 3.19
CA LEU A 80 -5.10 -0.26 3.38
C LEU A 80 -5.67 -1.56 3.97
N ALA A 81 -5.31 -2.73 3.41
CA ALA A 81 -5.74 -4.02 3.93
C ALA A 81 -5.28 -4.23 5.39
N ALA A 82 -4.04 -3.82 5.73
CA ALA A 82 -3.53 -3.85 7.10
C ALA A 82 -4.36 -2.95 8.03
N ALA A 83 -4.66 -1.73 7.61
CA ALA A 83 -5.46 -0.79 8.40
C ALA A 83 -6.90 -1.30 8.63
N ILE A 84 -7.51 -1.91 7.60
CA ILE A 84 -8.82 -2.55 7.73
C ILE A 84 -8.76 -3.73 8.69
N ALA A 85 -7.72 -4.58 8.60
CA ALA A 85 -7.53 -5.69 9.52
C ALA A 85 -7.44 -5.22 10.98
N VAL A 86 -6.69 -4.14 11.25
CA VAL A 86 -6.66 -3.52 12.58
C VAL A 86 -8.04 -3.01 12.99
N ALA A 87 -8.73 -2.25 12.14
CA ALA A 87 -10.00 -1.63 12.51
C ALA A 87 -11.13 -2.63 12.76
N LEU A 88 -11.16 -3.75 12.04
CA LEU A 88 -12.11 -4.84 12.29
C LEU A 88 -11.93 -5.47 13.68
N ARG A 89 -10.71 -5.46 14.24
CA ARG A 89 -10.47 -5.90 15.63
C ARG A 89 -11.06 -4.98 16.69
N PHE A 90 -11.38 -3.74 16.31
CA PHE A 90 -12.08 -2.77 17.14
C PHE A 90 -13.56 -2.66 16.76
N ASP A 91 -14.11 -3.71 16.15
CA ASP A 91 -15.53 -3.86 15.80
C ASP A 91 -16.06 -2.75 14.88
N VAL A 92 -15.19 -2.10 14.10
CA VAL A 92 -15.62 -1.12 13.11
C VAL A 92 -16.18 -1.87 11.89
N PRO A 93 -17.45 -1.67 11.50
CA PRO A 93 -18.05 -2.41 10.40
C PRO A 93 -17.34 -2.20 9.07
N LEU A 94 -17.23 -3.25 8.26
CA LEU A 94 -16.50 -3.23 6.98
C LEU A 94 -17.07 -2.21 5.98
N ASP A 95 -18.39 -2.06 5.94
CA ASP A 95 -19.08 -1.06 5.10
C ASP A 95 -18.77 0.38 5.53
N VAL A 96 -18.69 0.63 6.84
CA VAL A 96 -18.25 1.92 7.39
C VAL A 96 -16.80 2.20 6.98
N LEU A 97 -15.90 1.22 7.10
CA LEU A 97 -14.50 1.36 6.67
C LEU A 97 -14.41 1.64 5.17
N ALA A 98 -15.12 0.87 4.34
CA ALA A 98 -15.17 1.04 2.90
C ALA A 98 -15.65 2.45 2.50
N GLY A 99 -16.66 2.98 3.19
CA GLY A 99 -17.15 4.35 2.99
C GLY A 99 -16.13 5.45 3.35
N ARG A 100 -15.12 5.13 4.16
CA ARG A 100 -14.03 6.06 4.54
C ARG A 100 -12.83 6.01 3.61
N VAL A 101 -12.57 4.87 2.95
CA VAL A 101 -11.40 4.68 2.05
C VAL A 101 -11.25 5.79 1.00
N PRO A 102 -12.32 6.29 0.33
CA PRO A 102 -12.18 7.37 -0.64
C PRO A 102 -11.69 8.70 -0.05
N ARG A 103 -11.72 8.85 1.28
CA ARG A 103 -11.29 10.06 2.01
C ARG A 103 -9.87 9.97 2.54
N CYS A 104 -9.16 8.86 2.34
CA CYS A 104 -7.75 8.77 2.68
C CYS A 104 -6.96 9.84 1.92
N VAL A 105 -5.94 10.41 2.56
CA VAL A 105 -5.08 11.42 1.94
C VAL A 105 -3.64 10.93 2.03
N PRO A 106 -2.86 10.98 0.93
CA PRO A 106 -1.44 10.67 1.01
C PRO A 106 -0.74 11.68 1.92
N GLN A 107 0.25 11.23 2.67
CA GLN A 107 1.13 12.13 3.40
C GLN A 107 1.98 12.95 2.41
N PRO A 108 2.39 14.18 2.76
CA PRO A 108 3.31 14.96 1.94
C PRO A 108 4.56 14.15 1.55
N GLY A 109 5.00 14.26 0.29
CA GLY A 109 6.13 13.50 -0.24
C GLY A 109 5.91 12.00 -0.42
N ARG A 110 4.67 11.48 -0.31
CA ARG A 110 4.35 10.04 -0.45
C ARG A 110 3.27 9.76 -1.49
N GLY A 111 3.57 10.08 -2.74
CA GLY A 111 2.69 9.89 -3.88
C GLY A 111 1.50 10.84 -3.91
N GLN A 112 1.65 12.04 -3.34
CA GLN A 112 0.61 13.06 -3.35
C GLN A 112 0.44 13.63 -4.78
N VAL A 113 -0.80 13.68 -5.27
CA VAL A 113 -1.09 14.29 -6.57
C VAL A 113 -1.54 15.74 -6.35
N LEU A 114 -0.72 16.68 -6.82
CA LEU A 114 -0.95 18.12 -6.77
C LEU A 114 -1.35 18.63 -8.16
N GLN A 115 -2.25 19.61 -8.18
CA GLN A 115 -2.61 20.33 -9.40
C GLN A 115 -2.03 21.75 -9.34
N ILE A 116 -1.18 22.09 -10.29
CA ILE A 116 -0.53 23.41 -10.39
C ILE A 116 -0.83 23.97 -11.78
N GLY A 117 -1.87 24.80 -11.88
CA GLY A 117 -2.37 25.27 -13.17
C GLY A 117 -2.78 24.10 -14.06
N ALA A 118 -2.14 23.95 -15.22
CA ALA A 118 -2.37 22.83 -16.14
C ALA A 118 -1.48 21.60 -15.87
N LEU A 119 -0.64 21.64 -14.82
CA LEU A 119 0.30 20.58 -14.48
C LEU A 119 -0.29 19.67 -13.40
N SER A 120 -0.20 18.36 -13.61
CA SER A 120 -0.31 17.37 -12.56
C SER A 120 1.09 17.03 -12.07
N VAL A 121 1.34 17.21 -10.77
CA VAL A 121 2.60 16.88 -10.11
C VAL A 121 2.36 15.72 -9.16
N VAL A 122 3.16 14.66 -9.27
CA VAL A 122 3.19 13.59 -8.29
C VAL A 122 4.36 13.86 -7.36
N ASP A 123 4.06 14.30 -6.14
CA ASP A 123 5.03 14.51 -5.08
C ASP A 123 5.29 13.20 -4.33
N ASP A 124 6.41 12.57 -4.65
CA ASP A 124 6.92 11.36 -4.01
C ASP A 124 8.37 11.59 -3.50
N SER A 125 8.63 12.80 -2.99
CA SER A 125 9.99 13.27 -2.67
C SER A 125 10.54 12.83 -1.31
N TYR A 126 9.79 12.07 -0.50
CA TYR A 126 10.21 11.74 0.87
C TYR A 126 11.38 10.75 0.90
N ASN A 127 11.26 9.65 0.16
CA ASN A 127 12.29 8.61 0.05
C ASN A 127 12.13 7.90 -1.29
N SER A 128 13.23 7.43 -1.86
CA SER A 128 13.24 6.70 -3.12
C SER A 128 13.92 5.36 -2.98
N SER A 129 13.36 4.35 -3.64
CA SER A 129 13.96 3.04 -3.84
C SER A 129 13.62 2.54 -5.24
N PRO A 130 14.37 1.59 -5.82
CA PRO A 130 14.09 1.12 -7.17
C PRO A 130 12.66 0.61 -7.37
N VAL A 131 12.08 -0.05 -6.35
CA VAL A 131 10.70 -0.55 -6.39
C VAL A 131 9.69 0.60 -6.35
N ALA A 132 9.89 1.58 -5.45
CA ALA A 132 9.00 2.73 -5.34
C ALA A 132 9.03 3.58 -6.62
N LEU A 133 10.22 3.89 -7.12
CA LEU A 133 10.41 4.67 -8.34
C LEU A 133 9.72 4.03 -9.55
N ARG A 134 9.91 2.72 -9.77
CA ARG A 134 9.22 1.99 -10.85
C ARG A 134 7.70 2.07 -10.72
N ALA A 135 7.16 1.95 -9.51
CA ALA A 135 5.72 2.07 -9.28
C ALA A 135 5.18 3.47 -9.62
N SER A 136 5.89 4.52 -9.18
CA SER A 136 5.54 5.92 -9.45
C SER A 136 5.62 6.25 -10.94
N LEU A 137 6.68 5.82 -11.64
CA LEU A 137 6.81 5.98 -13.09
C LEU A 137 5.74 5.20 -13.86
N ALA A 138 5.38 3.99 -13.43
CA ALA A 138 4.31 3.22 -14.07
C ALA A 138 2.93 3.87 -13.89
N ALA A 139 2.68 4.54 -12.76
CA ALA A 139 1.45 5.30 -12.54
C ALA A 139 1.38 6.51 -13.48
N VAL A 140 2.45 7.31 -13.54
CA VAL A 140 2.55 8.50 -14.41
C VAL A 140 2.54 8.11 -15.90
N GLY A 141 3.19 7.01 -16.27
CA GLY A 141 3.28 6.54 -17.66
C GLY A 141 1.93 6.20 -18.29
N ARG A 142 0.93 5.83 -17.49
CA ARG A 142 -0.43 5.52 -17.94
C ARG A 142 -1.30 6.76 -18.17
N GLU A 143 -0.90 7.91 -17.66
CA GLU A 143 -1.67 9.15 -17.84
C GLU A 143 -1.57 9.68 -19.26
N ARG A 144 -2.66 10.28 -19.73
CA ARG A 144 -2.67 11.00 -21.01
C ARG A 144 -2.11 12.40 -20.79
N GLY A 145 -1.14 12.79 -21.60
CA GLY A 145 -0.54 14.12 -21.52
C GLY A 145 0.39 14.37 -22.70
N ARG A 146 0.64 15.66 -22.98
CA ARG A 146 1.56 16.06 -24.07
C ARG A 146 3.02 15.80 -23.72
N ARG A 147 3.37 15.91 -22.43
CA ARG A 147 4.75 15.76 -21.92
C ARG A 147 4.71 15.14 -20.53
N ARG A 148 5.66 14.25 -20.27
CA ARG A 148 5.94 13.67 -18.95
C ARG A 148 7.37 14.06 -18.57
N VAL A 149 7.59 14.44 -17.32
CA VAL A 149 8.89 14.85 -16.80
C VAL A 149 9.10 14.11 -15.49
N ALA A 150 10.23 13.42 -15.35
CA ALA A 150 10.68 12.84 -14.09
C ALA A 150 11.81 13.70 -13.53
N VAL A 151 11.66 14.15 -12.29
CA VAL A 151 12.72 14.85 -11.54
C VAL A 151 13.15 13.89 -10.45
N LEU A 152 14.34 13.30 -10.62
CA LEU A 152 14.82 12.19 -9.80
C LEU A 152 16.05 12.63 -9.02
N GLY A 153 16.05 12.34 -7.73
CA GLY A 153 17.23 12.44 -6.87
C GLY A 153 17.92 11.09 -6.70
N GLU A 154 19.00 11.09 -5.93
CA GLU A 154 19.73 9.87 -5.56
C GLU A 154 18.88 8.96 -4.67
N MET A 155 18.95 7.65 -4.92
CA MET A 155 18.44 6.60 -4.04
C MET A 155 19.53 6.22 -3.03
N LEU A 156 19.28 6.48 -1.74
CA LEU A 156 20.22 6.21 -0.65
C LEU A 156 20.17 4.75 -0.17
N GLU A 157 21.13 4.35 0.67
CA GLU A 157 21.19 3.03 1.33
C GLU A 157 21.26 1.81 0.38
N LEU A 158 21.72 2.02 -0.86
CA LEU A 158 21.86 0.95 -1.86
C LEU A 158 23.21 0.20 -1.78
N GLY A 159 24.15 0.71 -0.98
CA GLY A 159 25.50 0.15 -0.83
C GLY A 159 26.24 0.02 -2.17
N ALA A 160 26.99 -1.08 -2.32
CA ALA A 160 27.82 -1.33 -3.51
C ALA A 160 27.02 -1.45 -4.83
N ARG A 161 25.69 -1.61 -4.76
CA ARG A 161 24.81 -1.75 -5.93
C ARG A 161 24.21 -0.42 -6.40
N SER A 162 24.62 0.71 -5.81
CA SER A 162 24.03 2.02 -6.13
C SER A 162 24.07 2.33 -7.63
N ALA A 163 25.23 2.22 -8.28
CA ALA A 163 25.35 2.53 -9.72
C ALA A 163 24.46 1.63 -10.60
N GLU A 164 24.52 0.31 -10.38
CA GLU A 164 23.69 -0.69 -11.07
C GLU A 164 22.19 -0.37 -10.96
N LEU A 165 21.74 -0.03 -9.76
CA LEU A 165 20.32 0.21 -9.48
C LEU A 165 19.82 1.58 -9.97
N HIS A 166 20.70 2.56 -10.19
CA HIS A 166 20.35 3.84 -10.81
C HIS A 166 20.31 3.76 -12.34
N GLU A 167 21.06 2.84 -12.96
CA GLU A 167 21.07 2.64 -14.41
C GLU A 167 19.85 1.85 -14.92
N ALA A 168 19.30 0.95 -14.09
CA ALA A 168 18.22 0.02 -14.44
C ALA A 168 16.79 0.61 -14.37
#